data_AF-A0A269XEF7-F1
#
_entry.id   AF-A0A269XEF7-F1
#
_cell.length_a   1.000
_cell.length_b   1.000
_cell.length_c   1.000
_cell.angle_alpha   90.00
_cell.angle_beta   90.00
_cell.angle_gamma   90.00
#
_symmetry.space_group_name_H-M   'P 1'
#
loop_
_entity.id
_entity.type
_entity.pdbx_description
1 polymer ?
#
loop_
_entity_poly.entity_id
_entity_poly.type
_entity_poly.pdbx_seq_one_letter_code
_entity_poly.pdbx_strand_id
1 'polypeptide(L)'
;WVVAGRGELHLSILIENMRREGFELQVSKPQVILREIDGVLSEPFERVQCEVPSENAGAVIESLGARKGEMLDMLTTDNGLTRLIFMVPARG
;
A
#
# COMPACT_ATOMS: atom_id res chain seq x y z
N TRP A 1 -17.95 -6.35 -15.17
CA TRP A 1 -18.07 -6.88 -13.80
C TRP A 1 -17.21 -6.04 -12.86
N VAL A 2 -17.64 -5.84 -11.62
CA VAL A 2 -16.83 -5.18 -10.59
C VAL A 2 -16.24 -6.26 -9.69
N VAL A 3 -14.92 -6.25 -9.52
CA VAL A 3 -14.19 -7.19 -8.64
C VAL A 3 -13.60 -6.38 -7.50
N ALA A 4 -13.95 -6.71 -6.27
CA ALA A 4 -13.42 -6.07 -5.08
C ALA A 4 -12.41 -7.00 -4.39
N GLY A 5 -11.21 -6.49 -4.14
CA GLY A 5 -10.12 -7.21 -3.49
C GLY A 5 -9.73 -6.61 -2.14
N ARG A 6 -8.66 -7.14 -1.55
CA ARG A 6 -8.11 -6.65 -0.26
C ARG A 6 -7.08 -5.53 -0.44
N GLY A 7 -6.72 -5.24 -1.68
CA GLY A 7 -5.71 -4.28 -2.10
C GLY A 7 -5.30 -4.57 -3.54
N GLU A 8 -4.44 -3.72 -4.11
CA GLU A 8 -3.96 -3.86 -5.49
C GLU A 8 -3.26 -5.20 -5.70
N LEU A 9 -2.35 -5.59 -4.80
CA LEU A 9 -1.60 -6.85 -4.91
C LEU A 9 -2.50 -8.09 -4.98
N HIS A 10 -3.59 -8.11 -4.20
CA HIS A 10 -4.54 -9.22 -4.24
C HIS A 10 -5.18 -9.35 -5.62
N LEU A 11 -5.56 -8.23 -6.24
CA LEU A 11 -6.12 -8.22 -7.59
C LEU A 11 -5.06 -8.60 -8.64
N SER A 12 -3.83 -8.12 -8.50
CA SER A 12 -2.73 -8.46 -9.40
C SER A 12 -2.44 -9.96 -9.41
N ILE A 13 -2.49 -10.63 -8.24
CA ILE A 13 -2.31 -12.09 -8.13
C ILE A 13 -3.44 -12.82 -8.87
N LEU A 14 -4.69 -12.41 -8.66
CA LEU A 14 -5.83 -13.02 -9.36
C LEU A 14 -5.70 -12.88 -10.88
N ILE A 15 -5.39 -11.68 -11.37
CA ILE A 15 -5.23 -11.40 -12.80
C ILE A 15 -4.08 -12.24 -13.39
N GLU A 16 -2.96 -12.34 -12.69
CA GLU A 16 -1.81 -13.12 -13.14
C GLU A 16 -2.12 -14.63 -13.20
N ASN A 17 -2.89 -15.15 -12.25
CA ASN A 17 -3.35 -16.54 -12.29
C ASN A 17 -4.27 -16.79 -13.48
N MET A 18 -5.26 -15.92 -13.71
CA MET A 18 -6.14 -16.01 -14.88
C MET A 18 -5.34 -15.95 -16.19
N ARG A 19 -4.33 -15.08 -16.28
CA ARG A 19 -3.44 -15.03 -17.44
C ARG A 19 -2.71 -16.35 -17.67
N ARG A 20 -2.24 -17.01 -16.60
CA ARG A 20 -1.58 -18.33 -16.67
C ARG A 20 -2.52 -19.47 -17.04
N GLU A 21 -3.80 -19.33 -16.70
CA GLU A 21 -4.86 -20.25 -17.09
C GLU A 21 -5.35 -20.05 -18.54
N GLY A 22 -4.79 -19.04 -19.25
CA GLY A 22 -5.10 -18.79 -20.66
C GLY A 22 -6.27 -17.84 -20.89
N PHE A 23 -6.71 -17.10 -19.87
CA PHE A 23 -7.74 -16.07 -20.03
C PHE A 23 -7.17 -14.83 -20.72
N GLU A 24 -7.97 -14.26 -21.62
CA GLU A 24 -7.78 -12.92 -22.16
C GLU A 24 -8.76 -11.96 -21.49
N LEU A 25 -8.25 -10.86 -20.93
CA LEU A 25 -9.07 -9.90 -20.21
C LEU A 25 -8.50 -8.47 -20.28
N GLN A 26 -9.37 -7.49 -20.08
CA GLN A 26 -9.01 -6.08 -19.94
C GLN A 26 -9.47 -5.59 -18.56
N VAL A 27 -8.60 -4.88 -17.84
CA VAL A 27 -8.89 -4.32 -16.51
C VAL A 27 -8.81 -2.80 -16.54
N SER A 28 -9.65 -2.15 -15.73
CA SER A 28 -9.54 -0.72 -15.44
C SER A 28 -8.54 -0.45 -14.31
N LYS A 29 -8.13 0.81 -14.15
CA LYS A 29 -7.29 1.23 -13.01
C LYS A 29 -8.00 0.90 -11.69
N PRO A 30 -7.33 0.27 -10.71
CA PRO A 30 -7.91 0.01 -9.39
C PRO A 30 -8.29 1.32 -8.70
N GLN A 31 -9.37 1.29 -7.93
CA GLN A 31 -9.87 2.43 -7.16
C GLN A 31 -10.15 2.00 -5.72
N VAL A 32 -9.91 2.90 -4.77
CA VAL A 32 -10.29 2.69 -3.38
C VAL A 32 -11.81 2.72 -3.24
N ILE A 33 -12.32 1.88 -2.34
CA ILE A 33 -13.74 1.87 -1.99
C ILE A 33 -13.94 2.82 -0.82
N LEU A 34 -14.52 3.99 -1.10
CA LEU A 34 -14.91 4.95 -0.07
C LEU A 34 -16.11 4.42 0.70
N ARG A 35 -16.16 4.73 2.00
CA ARG A 35 -17.27 4.36 2.88
C ARG A 35 -17.69 5.55 3.71
N GLU A 36 -18.99 5.68 3.95
CA GLU A 36 -19.51 6.64 4.92
C GLU A 36 -19.50 6.00 6.31
N ILE A 37 -18.84 6.65 7.26
CA ILE A 37 -18.75 6.24 8.67
C ILE A 37 -19.19 7.44 9.49
N ASP A 38 -20.28 7.31 10.25
CA ASP A 38 -20.85 8.38 11.08
C ASP A 38 -21.11 9.70 10.32
N GLY A 39 -21.57 9.61 9.07
CA GLY A 39 -21.82 10.77 8.21
C GLY A 39 -20.57 11.36 7.54
N VAL A 40 -19.40 10.74 7.74
CA VAL A 40 -18.12 11.20 7.19
C VAL A 40 -17.62 10.24 6.11
N LEU A 41 -17.33 10.79 4.93
CA LEU A 41 -16.72 10.04 3.84
C LEU A 41 -15.27 9.66 4.20
N SER A 42 -15.01 8.38 4.29
CA SER A 42 -13.76 7.80 4.76
C SER A 42 -13.10 6.92 3.70
N GLU A 43 -11.78 7.02 3.58
CA GLU A 43 -10.97 6.16 2.73
C GLU A 43 -10.19 5.13 3.58
N PRO A 44 -9.85 3.95 3.02
CA PRO A 44 -9.06 2.95 3.74
C PRO A 44 -7.60 3.39 3.90
N PHE A 45 -7.03 3.11 5.07
CA PHE A 45 -5.60 3.29 5.36
C PHE A 45 -4.94 1.94 5.65
N GLU A 46 -3.67 1.83 5.29
CA GLU A 46 -2.83 0.66 5.52
C GLU A 46 -1.65 0.99 6.42
N ARG A 47 -1.31 0.05 7.31
CA ARG A 47 -0.09 0.13 8.13
C ARG A 47 1.08 -0.47 7.36
N VAL A 48 1.98 0.38 6.90
CA VAL A 48 3.19 -0.03 6.18
C VAL A 48 4.35 -0.14 7.15
N GLN A 49 4.99 -1.30 7.17
CA GLN A 49 6.23 -1.52 7.91
C GLN A 49 7.32 -1.87 6.91
N CYS A 50 8.45 -1.16 6.97
CA CYS A 50 9.61 -1.46 6.14
C CYS A 50 10.88 -1.43 7.00
N GLU A 51 11.83 -2.30 6.64
CA GLU A 51 13.19 -2.30 7.19
C GLU A 51 14.13 -2.07 6.03
N VAL A 52 14.94 -1.03 6.15
CA VAL A 52 15.91 -0.65 5.11
C VAL A 52 17.24 -0.30 5.74
N PRO A 53 18.35 -0.38 5.00
CA PRO A 53 19.62 0.17 5.47
C PRO A 53 19.45 1.62 5.91
N SER A 54 20.11 2.03 6.99
CA SER A 54 19.95 3.39 7.55
C SER A 54 20.29 4.49 6.53
N GLU A 55 21.21 4.20 5.59
CA GLU A 55 21.57 5.09 4.48
C GLU A 55 20.42 5.32 3.48
N ASN A 56 19.49 4.38 3.34
CA ASN A 56 18.34 4.47 2.45
C ASN A 56 17.06 4.96 3.15
N ALA A 57 17.07 5.09 4.48
CA ALA A 57 15.88 5.47 5.25
C ALA A 57 15.28 6.80 4.76
N GLY A 58 16.13 7.80 4.46
CA GLY A 58 15.67 9.10 3.95
C GLY A 58 14.85 8.99 2.66
N ALA A 59 15.30 8.19 1.69
CA ALA A 59 14.61 8.01 0.41
C ALA A 59 13.25 7.31 0.59
N VAL A 60 13.16 6.36 1.52
CA VAL A 60 11.91 5.66 1.84
C VAL A 60 10.92 6.61 2.52
N ILE A 61 11.39 7.43 3.46
CA ILE A 61 10.57 8.42 4.15
C ILE A 61 10.01 9.43 3.14
N GLU A 62 10.83 9.93 2.22
CA GLU A 62 10.39 10.85 1.17
C GLU A 62 9.33 10.22 0.25
N SER A 63 9.58 8.99 -0.20
CA SER A 63 8.66 8.24 -1.07
C SER A 63 7.30 7.99 -0.41
N LEU A 64 7.28 7.58 0.87
CA LEU A 64 6.04 7.37 1.61
C LEU A 64 5.35 8.68 1.99
N GLY A 65 6.11 9.73 2.30
CA GLY A 65 5.58 11.06 2.57
C GLY A 65 4.88 11.67 1.35
N ALA A 66 5.43 11.48 0.14
CA ALA A 66 4.80 11.90 -1.11
C ALA A 66 3.42 11.25 -1.33
N ARG A 67 3.23 10.04 -0.81
CA ARG A 67 1.97 9.26 -0.82
C ARG A 67 1.03 9.58 0.34
N LYS A 68 1.26 10.71 1.04
CA LYS A 68 0.53 11.13 2.24
C LYS A 68 0.65 10.13 3.40
N GLY A 69 1.75 9.38 3.46
CA GLY A 69 2.06 8.52 4.58
C GLY A 69 2.46 9.32 5.81
N GLU A 70 1.85 9.01 6.95
CA GLU A 70 2.21 9.55 8.25
C GLU A 70 3.10 8.55 8.99
N MET A 71 4.29 8.99 9.42
CA MET A 71 5.19 8.15 10.20
C MET A 71 4.64 7.98 11.61
N LEU A 72 4.51 6.73 12.03
CA LEU A 72 4.12 6.37 13.40
C LEU A 72 5.31 6.05 14.29
N ASP A 73 6.34 5.41 13.73
CA ASP A 73 7.48 4.95 14.50
C ASP A 73 8.73 4.81 13.62
N MET A 74 9.89 5.00 14.23
CA MET A 74 11.21 4.82 13.64
C MET A 74 12.15 4.21 14.69
N LEU A 75 12.70 3.05 14.37
CA LEU A 75 13.69 2.38 15.21
C LEU A 75 14.92 2.06 14.38
N THR A 76 16.06 2.64 14.73
CA THR A 76 17.35 2.24 14.19
C THR A 76 17.94 1.14 15.06
N THR A 77 18.27 0.02 14.46
CA THR A 77 18.87 -1.13 15.13
C THR A 77 20.39 -1.13 14.95
N ASP A 78 21.12 -1.71 15.91
CA ASP A 78 22.59 -1.70 15.96
C ASP A 78 23.25 -2.44 14.76
N ASN A 79 22.47 -3.20 14.00
CA ASN A 79 22.88 -3.89 12.78
C ASN A 79 22.89 -2.99 11.52
N GLY A 80 22.64 -1.67 11.67
CA GLY A 80 22.64 -0.72 10.55
C GLY A 80 21.37 -0.70 9.71
N LEU A 81 20.27 -1.28 10.22
CA LEU A 81 18.94 -1.17 9.63
C LEU A 81 18.10 -0.14 10.39
N THR A 82 17.18 0.50 9.67
CA THR A 82 16.12 1.32 10.23
C THR A 82 14.79 0.69 9.89
N ARG A 83 14.02 0.35 10.93
CA ARG A 83 12.61 -0.02 10.83
C ARG A 83 11.78 1.25 10.84
N LEU A 84 10.91 1.40 9.86
CA LEU A 84 9.96 2.49 9.74
C LEU A 84 8.54 1.95 9.72
N ILE A 85 7.63 2.59 10.46
CA ILE A 85 6.22 2.27 10.49
C ILE A 85 5.42 3.51 10.07
N PHE A 86 4.53 3.35 9.10
CA PHE A 86 3.68 4.40 8.56
C PHE A 86 2.20 4.00 8.54
N MET A 87 1.32 4.98 8.61
CA MET A 87 -0.06 4.88 8.14
C MET A 87 -0.16 5.57 6.78
N VAL A 88 -0.57 4.85 5.75
CA VAL A 88 -0.63 5.35 4.38
C VAL A 88 -2.04 5.14 3.83
N PRO A 89 -2.66 6.15 3.19
CA PRO A 89 -3.93 5.95 2.49
C PRO A 89 -3.76 4.90 1.38
N ALA A 90 -4.67 3.94 1.27
CA ALA A 90 -4.58 2.87 0.28
C ALA A 90 -4.70 3.38 -1.18
N ARG A 91 -5.06 4.65 -1.36
CA ARG A 91 -5.11 5.31 -2.66
C ARG A 91 -3.72 5.52 -3.27
N GLY A 92 -2.70 5.70 -2.43
CA GLY A 92 -1.32 6.01 -2.85
C GLY A 92 -1.15 7.37 -3.53
#